data_AF-A0A1V2AU55-F1
#
_entry.id   AF-A0A1V2AU55-F1
#
_cell.length_a   1.000
_cell.length_b   1.000
_cell.length_c   1.000
_cell.angle_alpha   90.00
_cell.angle_beta   90.00
_cell.angle_gamma   90.00
#
_symmetry.space_group_name_H-M   'P 1'
#
loop_
_entity.id
_entity.type
_entity.pdbx_description
1 polymer ?
#
loop_
_entity_poly.entity_id
_entity_poly.type
_entity_poly.pdbx_seq_one_letter_code
_entity_poly.pdbx_strand_id
1 'polypeptide(L)'
;MLSTIQKYTLEPIYKPLDKILKNFVETDQLDDWQGRVDEFMPSRILEVDFPLIHCVASTDKKSNGLIKYYSEQPFVVLNIIEELMWLGISNLYGGFDSKHTLPYIIQIVKYLEEENIDLPNEGILTIFPVSEDRGWGKRIDIDSLLIAYGYIV
;
A
#
# COMPACT_ATOMS: atom_id res chain seq x y z
N MET A 1 -21.63 12.33 -13.82
CA MET A 1 -22.21 12.61 -12.50
C MET A 1 -21.61 11.59 -11.54
N LEU A 2 -20.52 11.94 -10.87
CA LEU A 2 -19.91 11.10 -9.83
C LEU A 2 -20.05 11.86 -8.52
N SER A 3 -21.15 11.65 -7.84
CA SER A 3 -21.25 11.97 -6.42
C SER A 3 -20.92 10.69 -5.66
N THR A 4 -19.63 10.33 -5.65
CA THR A 4 -19.13 9.27 -4.78
C THR A 4 -19.33 9.79 -3.35
N ILE A 5 -20.33 9.25 -2.65
CA ILE A 5 -20.53 9.56 -1.24
C ILE A 5 -19.31 8.98 -0.54
N GLN A 6 -18.40 9.84 -0.11
CA GLN A 6 -17.22 9.42 0.64
C GLN A 6 -17.70 8.85 1.97
N LYS A 7 -17.84 7.52 2.03
CA LYS A 7 -18.37 6.78 3.19
C LYS A 7 -17.50 6.98 4.44
N TYR A 8 -16.23 7.30 4.22
CA TYR A 8 -15.22 7.52 5.26
C TYR A 8 -14.60 8.90 5.13
N THR A 9 -14.47 9.59 6.25
CA THR A 9 -13.46 10.64 6.39
C THR A 9 -12.13 9.95 6.62
N LEU A 10 -11.26 9.98 5.61
CA LEU A 10 -9.93 9.38 5.73
C LEU A 10 -8.98 10.40 6.38
N GLU A 11 -8.26 9.96 7.41
CA GLU A 11 -7.14 10.76 7.91
C GLU A 11 -6.06 10.85 6.82
N PRO A 12 -5.41 12.02 6.64
CA PRO A 12 -4.27 12.15 5.75
C PRO A 12 -3.22 11.10 6.08
N ILE A 13 -2.62 10.51 5.04
CA ILE A 13 -1.59 9.51 5.22
C ILE A 13 -0.49 10.03 6.15
N TYR A 14 -0.15 9.22 7.16
CA TYR A 14 0.90 9.58 8.10
C TYR A 14 2.21 9.81 7.33
N LYS A 15 2.76 11.03 7.36
CA LYS A 15 3.89 11.44 6.50
C LYS A 15 5.08 10.47 6.50
N PRO A 16 5.50 9.88 7.65
CA PRO A 16 6.53 8.85 7.63
C PRO A 16 6.14 7.59 6.86
N LEU A 17 4.88 7.15 6.92
CA LEU A 17 4.37 6.04 6.11
C LEU A 17 4.39 6.39 4.62
N ASP A 18 3.91 7.58 4.25
CA ASP A 18 3.96 8.07 2.87
C ASP A 18 5.39 8.03 2.32
N LYS A 19 6.36 8.54 3.08
CA LYS A 19 7.77 8.49 2.69
C LYS A 19 8.30 7.07 2.53
N ILE A 20 7.89 6.13 3.39
CA ILE A 20 8.28 4.72 3.28
C ILE A 20 7.71 4.11 2.00
N LEU A 21 6.43 4.33 1.72
CA LEU A 21 5.77 3.82 0.51
C LEU A 21 6.36 4.44 -0.77
N LYS A 22 6.70 5.74 -0.77
CA LYS A 22 7.40 6.38 -1.89
C LYS A 22 8.80 5.79 -2.11
N ASN A 23 9.57 5.64 -1.04
CA ASN A 23 10.89 5.00 -1.12
C ASN A 23 10.79 3.55 -1.64
N PHE A 24 9.67 2.85 -1.41
CA PHE A 24 9.46 1.51 -1.95
C PHE A 24 9.51 1.48 -3.47
N VAL A 25 8.72 2.34 -4.09
CA VAL A 25 8.54 2.35 -5.55
C VAL A 25 9.75 2.94 -6.27
N GLU A 26 10.68 3.53 -5.53
CA GLU A 26 11.89 4.17 -6.05
C GLU A 26 13.19 3.40 -5.77
N THR A 27 13.22 2.47 -4.80
CA THR A 27 14.46 1.76 -4.41
C THR A 27 14.78 0.58 -5.34
N ASP A 28 16.07 0.32 -5.55
CA ASP A 28 16.60 -0.91 -6.18
C ASP A 28 17.11 -1.95 -5.17
N GLN A 29 17.05 -1.64 -3.87
CA GLN A 29 17.53 -2.50 -2.80
C GLN A 29 16.37 -3.28 -2.17
N LEU A 30 16.20 -4.51 -2.64
CA LEU A 30 15.11 -5.42 -2.25
C LEU A 30 15.22 -5.87 -0.78
N ASP A 31 16.44 -6.00 -0.26
CA ASP A 31 16.72 -6.47 1.10
C ASP A 31 16.21 -5.50 2.18
N ASP A 32 16.13 -4.20 1.86
CA ASP A 32 15.63 -3.16 2.77
C ASP A 32 14.15 -3.37 3.13
N TRP A 33 13.37 -4.00 2.24
CA TRP A 33 11.96 -4.28 2.50
C TRP A 33 11.75 -5.53 3.32
N GLN A 34 12.58 -6.55 3.11
CA GLN A 34 12.52 -7.79 3.88
C GLN A 34 12.71 -7.55 5.38
N GLY A 35 13.66 -6.67 5.73
CA GLY A 35 13.99 -6.38 7.11
C GLY A 35 13.03 -5.41 7.80
N ARG A 36 12.26 -4.63 7.04
CA ARG A 36 11.54 -3.47 7.58
C ARG A 36 10.03 -3.57 7.48
N VAL A 37 9.46 -4.51 6.71
CA VAL A 37 8.01 -4.59 6.53
C VAL A 37 7.23 -4.74 7.84
N ASP A 38 7.79 -5.50 8.78
CA ASP A 38 7.20 -5.67 10.10
C ASP A 38 7.18 -4.37 10.93
N GLU A 39 7.98 -3.35 10.57
CA GLU A 39 8.00 -2.04 11.23
C GLU A 39 6.81 -1.15 10.85
N PHE A 40 6.07 -1.50 9.79
CA PHE A 40 5.00 -0.64 9.27
C PHE A 40 3.74 -1.37 8.83
N MET A 41 3.72 -2.70 8.79
CA MET A 41 2.53 -3.47 8.45
C MET A 41 1.42 -3.30 9.51
N PRO A 42 0.18 -2.94 9.12
CA PRO A 42 -0.92 -2.71 10.06
C PRO A 42 -1.13 -3.85 11.06
N SER A 43 -1.17 -5.10 10.60
CA SER A 43 -1.36 -6.28 11.45
C SER A 43 -0.25 -6.45 12.50
N ARG A 44 0.98 -6.08 12.14
CA ARG A 44 2.16 -6.14 13.03
C ARG A 44 2.18 -5.01 14.04
N ILE A 45 1.71 -3.83 13.65
CA ILE A 45 1.75 -2.62 14.48
C ILE A 45 0.58 -2.55 15.47
N LEU A 46 -0.61 -2.99 15.04
CA LEU A 46 -1.80 -2.98 15.90
C LEU A 46 -1.93 -4.23 16.77
N GLU A 47 -1.10 -5.25 16.53
CA GLU A 47 -1.17 -6.55 17.20
C GLU A 47 -2.57 -7.13 17.27
N VAL A 48 -3.29 -6.96 16.16
CA VAL A 48 -4.55 -7.65 15.96
C VAL A 48 -4.19 -9.10 15.66
N ASP A 49 -4.16 -9.92 16.70
CA ASP A 49 -3.94 -11.35 16.61
C ASP A 49 -4.84 -11.99 15.50
N PHE A 50 -4.24 -12.39 14.38
CA PHE A 50 -4.05 -13.83 14.20
C PHE A 50 -2.89 -14.20 15.13
N PRO A 51 -3.04 -15.23 15.97
CA PRO A 51 -2.51 -15.28 17.34
C PRO A 51 -0.99 -15.14 17.40
N LEU A 52 -0.48 -14.15 18.14
CA LEU A 52 0.50 -14.27 19.23
C LEU A 52 0.91 -12.88 19.77
N ILE A 53 0.40 -12.55 20.96
CA ILE A 53 1.15 -12.16 22.18
C ILE A 53 2.56 -11.61 21.88
N HIS A 54 2.76 -10.30 21.77
CA HIS A 54 3.86 -9.53 22.39
C HIS A 54 3.92 -8.04 21.93
N CYS A 55 3.06 -7.20 22.52
CA CYS A 55 3.15 -5.73 22.52
C CYS A 55 4.39 -5.29 23.29
N VAL A 56 5.54 -5.28 22.63
CA VAL A 56 6.59 -4.36 23.02
C VAL A 56 6.22 -3.04 22.37
N ALA A 57 5.43 -2.23 23.11
CA ALA A 57 5.27 -0.82 22.81
C ALA A 57 6.66 -0.23 22.62
N SER A 58 7.06 -0.05 21.35
CA SER A 58 8.37 0.48 21.04
C SER A 58 8.42 1.90 21.58
N THR A 59 9.51 2.25 22.24
CA THR A 59 9.75 3.63 22.72
C THR A 59 10.01 4.61 21.57
N ASP A 60 9.91 4.17 20.31
CA ASP A 60 10.06 5.01 19.13
C ASP A 60 8.79 5.84 18.87
N LYS A 61 8.98 7.16 18.72
CA LYS A 61 7.94 8.09 18.30
C LYS A 61 7.30 7.69 16.96
N LYS A 62 8.05 7.02 16.07
CA LYS A 62 7.50 6.56 14.79
C LYS A 62 6.43 5.48 14.97
N SER A 63 6.69 4.49 15.82
CA SER A 63 5.72 3.42 16.13
C SER A 63 4.46 4.00 16.76
N ASN A 64 4.58 4.96 17.70
CA ASN A 64 3.41 5.63 18.29
C ASN A 64 2.58 6.41 17.27
N GLY A 65 3.23 7.04 16.28
CA GLY A 65 2.53 7.74 15.20
C GLY A 65 1.78 6.80 14.26
N LEU A 66 2.37 5.64 13.93
CA LEU A 66 1.71 4.60 13.13
C LEU A 66 0.55 3.96 13.89
N ILE A 67 0.73 3.62 15.17
CA ILE A 67 -0.33 3.09 16.03
C ILE A 67 -1.52 4.05 16.06
N LYS A 68 -1.26 5.34 16.28
CA LYS A 68 -2.32 6.35 16.28
C LYS A 68 -3.04 6.39 14.93
N TYR A 69 -2.29 6.54 13.83
CA TYR A 69 -2.85 6.61 12.50
C TYR A 69 -3.71 5.39 12.18
N TYR A 70 -3.18 4.18 12.37
CA TYR A 70 -3.91 2.96 12.07
C TYR A 70 -5.14 2.74 12.97
N SER A 71 -5.10 3.18 14.24
CA SER A 71 -6.25 3.07 15.14
C SER A 71 -7.42 4.00 14.75
N GLU A 72 -7.16 5.04 13.95
CA GLU A 72 -8.15 6.01 13.51
C GLU A 72 -8.72 5.66 12.11
N GLN A 73 -8.14 4.67 11.43
CA GLN A 73 -8.56 4.27 10.09
C GLN A 73 -9.68 3.21 10.10
N PRO A 74 -10.57 3.22 9.10
CA PRO A 74 -11.48 2.12 8.86
C PRO A 74 -10.74 0.81 8.58
N PHE A 75 -11.28 -0.32 9.04
CA PHE A 75 -10.68 -1.65 8.86
C PHE A 75 -10.38 -1.97 7.38
N VAL A 76 -11.26 -1.55 6.46
CA VAL A 76 -11.05 -1.75 5.02
C VAL A 76 -9.81 -1.03 4.49
N VAL A 77 -9.49 0.16 5.01
CA VAL A 77 -8.29 0.92 4.64
C VAL A 77 -7.05 0.19 5.13
N LEU A 78 -7.09 -0.33 6.36
CA LEU A 78 -6.00 -1.12 6.92
C LEU A 78 -5.72 -2.37 6.07
N ASN A 79 -6.79 -3.08 5.66
CA ASN A 79 -6.65 -4.25 4.81
C ASN A 79 -6.09 -3.90 3.43
N ILE A 80 -6.54 -2.82 2.80
CA ILE A 80 -5.99 -2.38 1.51
C ILE A 80 -4.50 -2.05 1.63
N ILE A 81 -4.09 -1.36 2.70
CA ILE A 81 -2.66 -1.07 2.97
C ILE A 81 -1.87 -2.38 3.14
N GLU A 82 -2.41 -3.33 3.90
CA GLU A 82 -1.79 -4.64 4.13
C GLU A 82 -1.59 -5.42 2.81
N GLU A 83 -2.65 -5.53 1.99
CA GLU A 83 -2.59 -6.21 0.69
C GLU A 83 -1.61 -5.52 -0.28
N LEU A 84 -1.52 -4.19 -0.27
CA LEU A 84 -0.56 -3.44 -1.08
C LEU A 84 0.88 -3.73 -0.66
N MET A 85 1.15 -3.83 0.65
CA MET A 85 2.47 -4.20 1.15
C MET A 85 2.84 -5.63 0.75
N TRP A 86 1.91 -6.58 0.88
CA TRP A 86 2.12 -7.96 0.44
C TRP A 86 2.30 -8.09 -1.07
N LEU A 87 1.52 -7.36 -1.86
CA LEU A 87 1.68 -7.26 -3.31
C LEU A 87 3.11 -6.81 -3.66
N GLY A 88 3.57 -5.77 -2.97
CA GLY A 88 4.94 -5.29 -3.07
C GLY A 88 5.96 -6.39 -2.81
N ILE A 89 5.88 -7.04 -1.64
CA ILE A 89 6.75 -8.15 -1.24
C ILE A 89 6.73 -9.29 -2.27
N SER A 90 5.55 -9.74 -2.68
CA SER A 90 5.41 -10.86 -3.62
C SER A 90 5.99 -10.54 -4.99
N ASN A 91 5.90 -9.28 -5.42
CA ASN A 91 6.58 -8.84 -6.63
C ASN A 91 8.12 -8.90 -6.48
N LEU A 92 8.66 -8.65 -5.28
CA LEU A 92 10.09 -8.77 -5.00
C LEU A 92 10.61 -10.22 -5.11
N TYR A 93 9.88 -11.20 -4.59
CA TYR A 93 10.35 -12.59 -4.48
C TYR A 93 9.90 -13.50 -5.62
N GLY A 94 8.75 -13.22 -6.23
CA GLY A 94 8.19 -14.04 -7.30
C GLY A 94 8.64 -13.63 -8.71
N GLY A 95 9.31 -12.48 -8.84
CA GLY A 95 9.29 -11.72 -10.08
C GLY A 95 7.86 -11.28 -10.42
N PHE A 96 7.64 -10.67 -11.59
CA PHE A 96 6.29 -10.40 -12.10
C PHE A 96 5.58 -11.71 -12.52
N ASP A 97 5.54 -12.73 -11.63
CA ASP A 97 4.70 -13.90 -11.80
C ASP A 97 3.32 -13.60 -11.23
N SER A 98 2.38 -13.42 -12.15
CA SER A 98 0.96 -13.26 -11.88
C SER A 98 0.40 -14.21 -10.82
N LYS A 99 0.95 -15.42 -10.64
CA LYS A 99 0.47 -16.35 -9.61
C LYS A 99 0.67 -15.86 -8.19
N HIS A 100 1.72 -15.07 -7.94
CA HIS A 100 2.06 -14.58 -6.60
C HIS A 100 1.44 -13.21 -6.31
N THR A 101 1.30 -12.34 -7.31
CA THR A 101 0.79 -10.97 -7.12
C THR A 101 -0.72 -10.84 -7.32
N LEU A 102 -1.32 -11.66 -8.20
CA LEU A 102 -2.75 -11.58 -8.51
C LEU A 102 -3.69 -11.82 -7.32
N PRO A 103 -3.40 -12.71 -6.34
CA PRO A 103 -4.28 -12.89 -5.18
C PRO A 103 -4.51 -11.58 -4.40
N TYR A 104 -3.44 -10.81 -4.19
CA TYR A 104 -3.50 -9.52 -3.48
C TYR A 104 -4.26 -8.46 -4.27
N ILE A 105 -4.07 -8.40 -5.59
CA ILE A 105 -4.82 -7.50 -6.48
C ILE A 105 -6.32 -7.83 -6.43
N ILE A 106 -6.69 -9.11 -6.53
CA ILE A 106 -8.08 -9.55 -6.43
C ILE A 106 -8.68 -9.13 -5.08
N GLN A 107 -7.91 -9.24 -3.99
CA GLN A 107 -8.39 -8.89 -2.67
C GLN A 107 -8.60 -7.38 -2.50
N ILE A 108 -7.71 -6.55 -3.05
CA ILE A 108 -7.88 -5.09 -3.10
C ILE A 108 -9.14 -4.72 -3.88
N VAL A 109 -9.35 -5.31 -5.06
CA VAL A 109 -10.54 -5.07 -5.89
C VAL A 109 -11.81 -5.39 -5.10
N LYS A 110 -11.86 -6.54 -4.40
CA LYS A 110 -13.00 -6.91 -3.56
C LYS A 110 -13.28 -5.89 -2.46
N TYR A 111 -12.25 -5.42 -1.76
CA TYR A 111 -12.42 -4.41 -0.72
C TYR A 111 -12.98 -3.09 -1.26
N LEU A 112 -12.54 -2.67 -2.45
CA LEU A 112 -13.07 -1.47 -3.10
C LEU A 112 -14.54 -1.67 -3.53
N GLU A 113 -14.87 -2.81 -4.13
CA GLU A 113 -16.23 -3.13 -4.56
C GLU A 113 -17.21 -3.24 -3.38
N GLU A 114 -16.84 -3.93 -2.30
CA GLU A 114 -17.63 -4.06 -1.07
C GLU A 114 -17.96 -2.70 -0.44
N GLU A 115 -17.07 -1.73 -0.64
CA GLU A 115 -17.20 -0.36 -0.13
C GLU A 115 -17.81 0.62 -1.14
N ASN A 116 -18.17 0.16 -2.35
CA ASN A 116 -18.63 0.99 -3.47
C ASN A 116 -17.64 2.12 -3.81
N ILE A 117 -16.35 1.82 -3.71
CA ILE A 117 -15.27 2.72 -4.14
C ILE A 117 -14.92 2.37 -5.59
N ASP A 118 -14.87 3.41 -6.43
CA ASP A 118 -14.50 3.24 -7.84
C ASP A 118 -13.08 2.66 -7.97
N LEU A 119 -12.94 1.66 -8.84
CA LEU A 119 -11.63 1.08 -9.15
C LEU A 119 -10.71 2.12 -9.82
N PRO A 120 -9.38 1.98 -9.68
CA PRO A 120 -8.43 2.82 -10.39
C PRO A 120 -8.68 2.80 -11.91
N ASN A 121 -8.50 3.93 -12.56
CA ASN A 121 -8.68 4.02 -14.02
C ASN A 121 -7.64 3.15 -14.75
N GLU A 122 -8.09 2.07 -15.37
CA GLU A 122 -7.24 1.14 -16.13
C GLU A 122 -6.40 1.84 -17.21
N GLY A 123 -6.90 2.95 -17.79
CA GLY A 123 -6.17 3.75 -18.77
C GLY A 123 -4.83 4.28 -18.25
N ILE A 124 -4.72 4.54 -16.95
CA ILE A 124 -3.46 4.95 -16.29
C ILE A 124 -2.50 3.77 -16.19
N LEU A 125 -2.99 2.54 -16.05
CA LEU A 125 -2.14 1.35 -15.95
C LEU A 125 -1.61 0.95 -17.33
N THR A 126 -2.40 1.14 -18.40
CA THR A 126 -2.02 0.75 -19.76
C THR A 126 -0.86 1.55 -20.37
N ILE A 127 -0.51 2.71 -19.80
CA ILE A 127 0.65 3.51 -20.23
C ILE A 127 1.99 2.94 -19.73
N PHE A 128 1.97 1.97 -18.82
CA PHE A 128 3.16 1.32 -18.26
C PHE A 128 3.35 -0.07 -18.86
N PRO A 129 4.17 -0.23 -19.90
CA PRO A 129 4.37 -1.53 -20.52
C PRO A 129 5.18 -2.47 -19.62
N VAL A 130 4.64 -3.67 -19.39
CA VAL A 130 5.29 -4.79 -18.68
C VAL A 130 6.61 -5.21 -19.35
N SER A 131 6.82 -4.87 -20.63
CA SER A 131 8.05 -5.22 -21.37
C SER A 131 9.29 -4.42 -20.96
N GLU A 132 9.17 -3.42 -20.09
CA GLU A 132 10.29 -2.59 -19.66
C GLU A 132 11.05 -3.21 -18.48
N ASP A 133 12.38 -3.10 -18.50
CA ASP A 133 13.32 -3.59 -17.47
C ASP A 133 13.07 -5.03 -16.98
N ARG A 134 12.96 -5.97 -17.92
CA ARG A 134 12.71 -7.41 -17.62
C ARG A 134 11.45 -7.67 -16.78
N GLY A 135 10.43 -6.82 -16.89
CA GLY A 135 9.18 -6.97 -16.15
C GLY A 135 9.01 -5.99 -14.98
N TRP A 136 10.03 -5.18 -14.67
CA TRP A 136 10.00 -4.22 -13.56
C TRP A 136 9.44 -2.85 -13.94
N GLY A 137 9.35 -2.54 -15.24
CA GLY A 137 8.97 -1.21 -15.70
C GLY A 137 10.11 -0.19 -15.58
N LYS A 138 9.91 1.03 -16.07
CA LYS A 138 10.78 2.15 -15.74
C LYS A 138 10.43 2.72 -14.37
N ARG A 139 11.41 3.28 -13.66
CA ARG A 139 11.15 4.11 -12.49
C ARG A 139 10.23 5.27 -12.89
N ILE A 140 9.22 5.49 -12.06
CA ILE A 140 8.23 6.55 -12.24
C ILE A 140 8.33 7.53 -11.09
N ASP A 141 8.27 8.82 -11.41
CA ASP A 141 8.03 9.86 -10.41
C ASP A 141 6.54 9.84 -10.08
N ILE A 142 6.21 9.28 -8.91
CA ILE A 142 4.82 9.10 -8.48
C ILE A 142 4.12 10.43 -8.26
N ASP A 143 4.81 11.48 -7.82
CA ASP A 143 4.21 12.78 -7.58
C ASP A 143 3.84 13.45 -8.92
N SER A 144 4.76 13.42 -9.88
CA SER A 144 4.47 13.87 -11.25
C SER A 144 3.29 13.13 -11.88
N LEU A 145 3.20 11.81 -11.65
CA LEU A 145 2.10 11.00 -12.15
C LEU A 145 0.76 11.41 -11.53
N LEU A 146 0.71 11.48 -10.21
CA LEU A 146 -0.53 11.81 -9.48
C LEU A 146 -1.02 13.22 -9.82
N ILE A 147 -0.12 14.18 -10.02
CA ILE A 147 -0.46 15.53 -10.52
C ILE A 147 -1.03 15.45 -11.94
N ALA A 148 -0.37 14.72 -12.85
CA ALA A 148 -0.80 14.60 -14.24
C ALA A 148 -2.23 14.03 -14.40
N TYR A 149 -2.65 13.20 -13.44
CA TYR A 149 -3.99 12.59 -13.42
C TYR A 149 -4.95 13.22 -12.40
N GLY A 150 -4.59 14.33 -11.77
CA GLY A 150 -5.48 15.13 -10.92
C GLY A 150 -5.78 14.53 -9.54
N TYR A 151 -4.92 13.63 -9.04
CA TYR A 151 -5.03 13.06 -7.70
C TYR A 151 -4.43 13.95 -6.61
N ILE A 152 -3.51 14.84 -6.97
CA ILE A 152 -2.85 15.81 -6.07
C ILE A 152 -2.87 17.19 -6.74
N VAL A 153 -3.14 18.23 -5.96
CA VAL A 153 -3.13 19.66 -6.35
C VAL A 153 -1.90 20.35 -5.79
#